data_AF-A0A521KH25-F1
#
_entry.id   AF-A0A521KH25-F1
#
_cell.length_a   1.000
_cell.length_b   1.000
_cell.length_c   1.000
_cell.angle_alpha   90.00
_cell.angle_beta   90.00
_cell.angle_gamma   90.00
#
_symmetry.space_group_name_H-M   'P 1'
#
loop_
_entity.id
_entity.type
_entity.pdbx_description
1 polymer ?
#
loop_
_entity_poly.entity_id
_entity_poly.type
_entity_poly.pdbx_seq_one_letter_code
_entity_poly.pdbx_strand_id
1 'polypeptide(L)'
;MYAHSPNRSGRWHLLEEHLRGTARRAFEFGDVFGGGAAAEALGRWHDLGKVHLDFQAYLAGNRPRGGDHKLAGALLVQEFGDAALLSLAIEGHHGGLPELGEFTARIKLEENVARARGALTSARAAFPGIDAPPAGEVFPAGILAGGRHAWEHFVRMVFSALVDADFLDTEQHFDSQRAAARPRVDTSMAEMLAVLLRDQERQFGHAAGGLAEARRAIFEDCLEAADRPPGVFRLTVPTGGGKTRAGLAFALKHAARYGLRRVIIAVPFISITEQTAAVYQEIFGGAGQTLVLEHHSGVQAADQDGTAERGPWARLAAENWDMPLIVTTTVQLLESLFADRPSDTRKIHNIAGSVIVLDEAQSIPSHLLGPTLDMLRGLVEHYGVTVVLSTATQPAFEVIPAFKDVEATSIVRDPGRWYRALERVEYDIRLEPQSWDTIAGWLGDERQALAIVNTKADAIAL
;
A
#
# COMPACT_ATOMS: atom_id res chain seq x y z
N MET A 1 14.36 22.38 -25.68
CA MET A 1 13.42 21.26 -25.91
C MET A 1 12.48 21.18 -24.74
N TYR A 2 11.25 20.74 -24.98
CA TYR A 2 10.19 20.74 -23.98
C TYR A 2 9.73 19.31 -23.67
N ALA A 3 9.42 19.03 -22.41
CA ALA A 3 8.76 17.79 -21.99
C ALA A 3 7.25 17.88 -22.21
N HIS A 4 6.68 19.05 -21.91
CA HIS A 4 5.24 19.27 -21.89
C HIS A 4 4.85 20.58 -22.54
N SER A 5 3.59 20.65 -22.95
CA SER A 5 2.94 21.87 -23.46
C SER A 5 2.94 23.00 -22.41
N PRO A 6 2.68 24.25 -22.83
CA PRO A 6 2.63 25.35 -21.88
C PRO A 6 1.46 25.20 -20.92
N ASN A 7 1.68 25.59 -19.66
CA ASN A 7 0.62 25.66 -18.66
C ASN A 7 -0.30 26.87 -18.89
N ARG A 8 -1.26 27.11 -17.97
CA ARG A 8 -2.24 28.20 -18.08
C ARG A 8 -1.62 29.61 -18.15
N SER A 9 -0.38 29.80 -17.67
CA SER A 9 0.34 31.07 -17.77
C SER A 9 1.23 31.17 -19.02
N GLY A 10 1.16 30.20 -19.93
CA GLY A 10 1.95 30.17 -21.15
C GLY A 10 3.39 29.68 -20.95
N ARG A 11 3.77 29.24 -19.73
CA ARG A 11 5.11 28.73 -19.46
C ARG A 11 5.23 27.29 -19.94
N TRP A 12 6.20 27.03 -20.80
CA TRP A 12 6.57 25.69 -21.23
C TRP A 12 7.35 24.92 -20.16
N HIS A 13 7.19 23.60 -20.12
CA HIS A 13 7.99 22.74 -19.24
C HIS A 13 9.25 22.29 -19.99
N LEU A 14 10.43 22.77 -19.58
CA LEU A 14 11.69 22.33 -20.19
C LEU A 14 11.95 20.86 -19.90
N LEU A 15 12.43 20.13 -20.90
CA LEU A 15 12.71 18.69 -20.75
C LEU A 15 13.79 18.43 -19.69
N GLU A 16 14.83 19.26 -19.65
CA GLU A 16 15.90 19.14 -18.63
C GLU A 16 15.38 19.36 -17.20
N GLU A 17 14.49 20.34 -17.02
CA GLU A 17 13.88 20.62 -15.72
C GLU A 17 13.01 19.46 -15.26
N HIS A 18 12.17 18.93 -16.17
CA HIS A 18 11.31 17.79 -15.90
C HIS A 18 12.11 16.53 -15.52
N LEU A 19 13.11 16.16 -16.32
CA LEU A 19 13.95 14.99 -16.05
C LEU A 19 14.66 15.12 -14.69
N ARG A 20 15.14 16.32 -14.32
CA ARG A 20 15.76 16.57 -13.01
C ARG A 20 14.75 16.54 -11.86
N GLY A 21 13.58 17.14 -12.05
CA GLY A 21 12.50 17.19 -11.07
C GLY A 21 11.98 15.79 -10.73
N THR A 22 11.66 15.01 -11.77
CA THR A 22 11.26 13.60 -11.67
C THR A 22 12.37 12.76 -11.03
N ALA A 23 13.62 12.87 -11.49
CA ALA A 23 14.75 12.13 -10.91
C ALA A 23 14.92 12.38 -9.41
N ARG A 24 14.89 13.64 -8.97
CA ARG A 24 15.04 13.99 -7.55
C ARG A 24 13.92 13.39 -6.70
N ARG A 25 12.66 13.51 -7.15
CA ARG A 25 11.52 12.94 -6.43
C ARG A 25 11.58 11.41 -6.39
N ALA A 26 11.91 10.79 -7.53
CA ALA A 26 12.05 9.33 -7.62
C ALA A 26 13.16 8.81 -6.69
N PHE A 27 14.29 9.54 -6.58
CA PHE A 27 15.33 9.26 -5.60
C PHE A 27 14.77 9.27 -4.18
N GLU A 28 14.13 10.37 -3.76
CA GLU A 28 13.56 10.53 -2.40
C GLU A 28 12.58 9.40 -2.06
N PHE A 29 11.76 8.98 -3.03
CA PHE A 29 10.82 7.87 -2.87
C PHE A 29 11.51 6.50 -2.78
N GLY A 30 12.54 6.29 -3.61
CA GLY A 30 13.30 5.04 -3.68
C GLY A 30 14.25 4.83 -2.50
N ASP A 31 14.80 5.91 -1.95
CA ASP A 31 15.86 5.90 -0.95
C ASP A 31 15.43 5.18 0.34
N VAL A 32 14.15 5.27 0.69
CA VAL A 32 13.55 4.61 1.86
C VAL A 32 13.80 3.10 1.88
N PHE A 33 13.89 2.46 0.72
CA PHE A 33 14.13 1.02 0.59
C PHE A 33 15.46 0.71 -0.11
N GLY A 34 16.39 1.68 -0.15
CA GLY A 34 17.69 1.52 -0.80
C GLY A 34 17.64 1.49 -2.33
N GLY A 35 16.49 1.80 -2.94
CA GLY A 35 16.31 1.87 -4.40
C GLY A 35 16.48 3.27 -4.98
N GLY A 36 16.97 4.24 -4.20
CA GLY A 36 17.04 5.65 -4.59
C GLY A 36 17.85 5.87 -5.87
N ALA A 37 19.05 5.29 -5.96
CA ALA A 37 19.92 5.42 -7.12
C ALA A 37 19.29 4.84 -8.40
N ALA A 38 18.63 3.68 -8.30
CA ALA A 38 17.88 3.09 -9.41
C ALA A 38 16.71 4.00 -9.84
N ALA A 39 15.86 4.42 -8.89
CA ALA A 39 14.70 5.26 -9.17
C ALA A 39 15.10 6.63 -9.76
N GLU A 40 16.19 7.22 -9.28
CA GLU A 40 16.75 8.45 -9.83
C GLU A 40 17.14 8.29 -11.30
N ALA A 41 17.89 7.24 -11.63
CA ALA A 41 18.28 6.95 -13.01
C ALA A 41 17.06 6.79 -13.91
N LEU A 42 16.05 6.03 -13.47
CA LEU A 42 14.82 5.89 -14.23
C LEU A 42 14.14 7.25 -14.44
N GLY A 43 14.08 8.11 -13.42
CA GLY A 43 13.55 9.47 -13.54
C GLY A 43 14.31 10.33 -14.55
N ARG A 44 15.66 10.22 -14.58
CA ARG A 44 16.50 10.92 -15.56
C ARG A 44 16.29 10.41 -16.99
N TRP A 45 15.88 9.16 -17.15
CA TRP A 45 15.91 8.49 -18.46
C TRP A 45 14.54 8.23 -19.08
N HIS A 46 13.46 8.23 -18.31
CA HIS A 46 12.15 7.75 -18.74
C HIS A 46 11.63 8.44 -20.01
N ASP A 47 11.96 9.72 -20.17
CA ASP A 47 11.43 10.62 -21.17
C ASP A 47 12.45 11.06 -22.23
N LEU A 48 13.62 10.41 -22.30
CA LEU A 48 14.68 10.82 -23.22
C LEU A 48 14.24 10.85 -24.68
N GLY A 49 13.27 10.03 -25.08
CA GLY A 49 12.76 10.06 -26.45
C GLY A 49 12.01 11.35 -26.82
N LYS A 50 11.61 12.18 -25.85
CA LYS A 50 10.98 13.49 -26.11
C LYS A 50 11.90 14.48 -26.82
N VAL A 51 13.22 14.23 -26.87
CA VAL A 51 14.17 15.02 -27.67
C VAL A 51 13.96 14.88 -29.18
N HIS A 52 13.31 13.79 -29.61
CA HIS A 52 13.13 13.50 -31.02
C HIS A 52 12.26 14.57 -31.70
N LEU A 53 12.59 14.94 -32.94
CA LEU A 53 11.92 16.02 -33.68
C LEU A 53 10.40 15.79 -33.81
N ASP A 54 9.98 14.54 -34.04
CA ASP A 54 8.57 14.17 -34.06
C ASP A 54 7.81 14.57 -32.79
N PHE A 55 8.42 14.42 -31.62
CA PHE A 55 7.80 14.75 -30.34
C PHE A 55 7.72 16.26 -30.14
N GLN A 56 8.78 16.99 -30.47
CA GLN A 56 8.79 18.46 -30.41
C GLN A 56 7.79 19.08 -31.41
N ALA A 57 7.66 18.49 -32.61
CA ALA A 57 6.66 18.90 -33.60
C ALA A 57 5.22 18.64 -33.13
N TYR A 58 4.99 17.53 -32.42
CA TYR A 58 3.72 17.23 -31.78
C TYR A 58 3.36 18.26 -30.70
N LEU A 59 4.30 18.59 -29.81
CA LEU A 59 4.08 19.62 -28.79
C LEU A 59 3.77 20.99 -29.41
N ALA A 60 4.38 21.32 -30.55
CA ALA A 60 4.11 22.55 -31.28
C ALA A 60 2.79 22.54 -32.08
N GLY A 61 2.03 21.43 -32.06
CA GLY A 61 0.79 21.29 -32.82
C GLY A 61 0.98 21.01 -34.32
N ASN A 62 2.22 20.80 -34.77
CA ASN A 62 2.57 20.53 -36.17
C ASN A 62 2.38 19.06 -36.56
N ARG A 63 2.08 18.18 -35.59
CA ARG A 63 1.85 16.75 -35.81
C ARG A 63 0.79 16.24 -34.83
N PRO A 64 -0.07 15.27 -35.21
CA PRO A 64 -1.11 14.75 -34.31
C PRO A 64 -0.60 13.83 -33.19
N ARG A 65 0.61 13.27 -33.32
CA ARG A 65 1.20 12.33 -32.33
C ARG A 65 2.71 12.50 -32.23
N GLY A 66 3.26 12.43 -31.01
CA GLY A 66 4.70 12.59 -30.76
C GLY A 66 5.57 11.37 -31.09
N GLY A 67 4.97 10.22 -31.39
CA GLY A 67 5.70 8.96 -31.57
C GLY A 67 6.12 8.36 -30.22
N ASP A 68 6.98 7.33 -30.28
CA ASP A 68 7.54 6.68 -29.09
C ASP A 68 8.58 7.57 -28.41
N HIS A 69 8.38 7.88 -27.13
CA HIS A 69 9.33 8.63 -26.32
C HIS A 69 9.98 7.82 -25.18
N LYS A 70 9.57 6.56 -25.00
CA LYS A 70 9.91 5.71 -23.86
C LYS A 70 11.10 4.82 -24.17
N LEU A 71 11.14 4.28 -25.39
CA LEU A 71 12.07 3.22 -25.77
C LEU A 71 13.54 3.68 -25.75
N ALA A 72 13.82 4.96 -25.97
CA ALA A 72 15.17 5.50 -25.88
C ALA A 72 15.77 5.35 -24.47
N GLY A 73 14.99 5.68 -23.44
CA GLY A 73 15.38 5.47 -22.04
C GLY A 73 15.45 4.00 -21.66
N ALA A 74 14.48 3.20 -22.12
CA ALA A 74 14.48 1.77 -21.87
C ALA A 74 15.72 1.08 -22.48
N LEU A 75 16.14 1.45 -23.69
CA LEU A 75 17.37 0.93 -24.29
C LEU A 75 18.62 1.38 -23.54
N LEU A 76 18.65 2.60 -23.01
CA LEU A 76 19.77 3.06 -22.19
C LEU A 76 19.92 2.19 -20.93
N VAL A 77 18.81 1.84 -20.25
CA VAL A 77 18.83 0.94 -19.09
C VAL A 77 19.38 -0.45 -19.44
N GLN A 78 19.13 -0.96 -20.65
CA GLN A 78 19.68 -2.25 -21.11
C GLN A 78 21.21 -2.25 -21.19
N GLU A 79 21.86 -1.09 -21.25
CA GLU A 79 23.33 -0.99 -21.22
C GLU A 79 23.91 -1.34 -19.83
N PHE A 80 23.07 -1.46 -18.78
CA PHE A 80 23.47 -1.63 -17.38
C PHE A 80 23.28 -3.04 -16.80
N GLY A 81 23.52 -4.10 -17.59
CA GLY A 81 23.62 -5.48 -17.10
C GLY A 81 22.40 -5.95 -16.29
N ASP A 82 22.59 -6.22 -15.00
CA ASP A 82 21.54 -6.67 -14.07
C ASP A 82 20.35 -5.70 -13.97
N ALA A 83 20.53 -4.43 -14.35
CA ALA A 83 19.48 -3.41 -14.40
C ALA A 83 18.47 -3.61 -15.54
N ALA A 84 18.70 -4.53 -16.47
CA ALA A 84 17.90 -4.65 -17.70
C ALA A 84 16.39 -4.76 -17.40
N LEU A 85 15.99 -5.44 -16.32
CA LEU A 85 14.59 -5.56 -15.92
C LEU A 85 13.93 -4.23 -15.54
N LEU A 86 14.70 -3.24 -15.08
CA LEU A 86 14.17 -1.91 -14.79
C LEU A 86 13.70 -1.15 -16.03
N SER A 87 14.08 -1.62 -17.23
CA SER A 87 13.57 -1.06 -18.49
C SER A 87 12.05 -1.19 -18.61
N LEU A 88 11.46 -2.19 -17.94
CA LEU A 88 10.01 -2.35 -17.86
C LEU A 88 9.34 -1.14 -17.18
N ALA A 89 9.99 -0.55 -16.18
CA ALA A 89 9.48 0.62 -15.49
C ALA A 89 9.42 1.85 -16.41
N ILE A 90 10.48 2.07 -17.22
CA ILE A 90 10.46 3.13 -18.24
C ILE A 90 9.46 2.79 -19.34
N GLU A 91 9.40 1.58 -19.85
CA GLU A 91 8.45 1.26 -20.91
C GLU A 91 6.99 1.45 -20.44
N GLY A 92 6.73 1.19 -19.16
CA GLY A 92 5.39 1.23 -18.58
C GLY A 92 4.91 2.58 -18.06
N HIS A 93 5.76 3.62 -17.96
CA HIS A 93 5.44 4.81 -17.13
C HIS A 93 4.16 5.58 -17.49
N HIS A 94 3.62 5.41 -18.70
CA HIS A 94 2.28 5.89 -19.07
C HIS A 94 1.26 4.78 -19.39
N GLY A 95 1.72 3.59 -19.77
CA GLY A 95 0.86 2.51 -20.30
C GLY A 95 0.55 1.40 -19.29
N GLY A 96 1.26 1.38 -18.17
CA GLY A 96 1.29 0.29 -17.22
C GLY A 96 2.47 -0.65 -17.43
N LEU A 97 2.82 -1.40 -16.39
CA LEU A 97 3.97 -2.29 -16.37
C LEU A 97 3.78 -3.40 -17.41
N PRO A 98 4.64 -3.52 -18.44
CA PRO A 98 4.46 -4.49 -19.50
C PRO A 98 4.87 -5.90 -19.08
N GLU A 99 4.36 -6.90 -19.80
CA GLU A 99 4.84 -8.28 -19.72
C GLU A 99 6.26 -8.36 -20.31
N LEU A 100 7.14 -9.14 -19.67
CA LEU A 100 8.57 -9.20 -20.02
C LEU A 100 8.79 -9.74 -21.44
N GLY A 101 8.04 -10.77 -21.85
CA GLY A 101 8.07 -11.34 -23.19
C GLY A 101 7.65 -10.35 -24.27
N GLU A 102 6.55 -9.61 -24.07
CA GLU A 102 6.11 -8.54 -24.97
C GLU A 102 7.15 -7.44 -25.12
N PHE A 103 7.71 -6.96 -24.01
CA PHE A 103 8.79 -5.97 -24.03
C PHE A 103 10.03 -6.50 -24.77
N THR A 104 10.42 -7.74 -24.49
CA THR A 104 11.57 -8.40 -25.13
C THR A 104 11.37 -8.52 -26.64
N ALA A 105 10.16 -8.85 -27.11
CA ALA A 105 9.84 -8.91 -28.53
C ALA A 105 9.95 -7.53 -29.18
N ARG A 106 9.45 -6.48 -28.51
CA ARG A 106 9.49 -5.11 -29.00
C ARG A 106 10.91 -4.58 -29.21
N ILE A 107 11.83 -4.85 -28.28
CA ILE A 107 13.22 -4.39 -28.35
C ILE A 107 14.09 -5.20 -29.34
N LYS A 108 13.55 -6.26 -29.94
CA LYS A 108 14.21 -7.03 -31.01
C LYS A 108 13.88 -6.51 -32.41
N LEU A 109 12.86 -5.66 -32.55
CA LEU A 109 12.48 -5.09 -33.84
C LEU A 109 13.49 -4.02 -34.26
N GLU A 110 14.16 -4.23 -35.39
CA GLU A 110 15.26 -3.38 -35.86
C GLU A 110 14.83 -1.92 -36.03
N GLU A 111 13.64 -1.66 -36.58
CA GLU A 111 13.10 -0.32 -36.76
C GLU A 111 12.94 0.44 -35.42
N ASN A 112 12.39 -0.24 -34.41
CA ASN A 112 12.19 0.33 -33.08
C ASN A 112 13.54 0.70 -32.44
N VAL A 113 14.52 -0.21 -32.53
CA VAL A 113 15.86 0.00 -31.98
C VAL A 113 16.58 1.12 -32.71
N ALA A 114 16.52 1.16 -34.03
CA ALA A 114 17.15 2.21 -34.84
C ALA A 114 16.59 3.59 -34.47
N ARG A 115 15.26 3.73 -34.37
CA ARG A 115 14.61 4.98 -33.95
C ARG A 115 15.04 5.39 -32.54
N ALA A 116 14.98 4.47 -31.58
CA ALA A 116 15.32 4.74 -30.20
C ALA A 116 16.82 5.09 -30.02
N ARG A 117 17.73 4.45 -30.76
CA ARG A 117 19.17 4.82 -30.80
C ARG A 117 19.39 6.23 -31.37
N GLY A 118 18.64 6.61 -32.40
CA GLY A 118 18.69 7.97 -32.94
C GLY A 118 18.25 9.03 -31.92
N ALA A 119 17.17 8.73 -31.17
CA ALA A 119 16.72 9.58 -30.07
C ALA A 119 17.74 9.64 -28.94
N LEU A 120 18.33 8.50 -28.54
CA LEU A 120 19.36 8.44 -27.50
C LEU A 120 20.63 9.22 -27.89
N THR A 121 21.05 9.12 -29.15
CA THR A 121 22.16 9.93 -29.70
C THR A 121 21.87 11.42 -29.57
N SER A 122 20.64 11.83 -29.91
CA SER A 122 20.21 13.22 -29.77
C SER A 122 20.15 13.67 -28.30
N ALA A 123 19.71 12.78 -27.40
CA ALA A 123 19.67 13.04 -25.97
C ALA A 123 21.07 13.23 -25.37
N ARG A 124 22.02 12.35 -25.71
CA ARG A 124 23.43 12.45 -25.30
C ARG A 124 24.07 13.76 -25.75
N ALA A 125 23.75 14.22 -26.97
CA ALA A 125 24.24 15.49 -27.48
C ALA A 125 23.62 16.71 -26.78
N ALA A 126 22.32 16.64 -26.46
CA ALA A 126 21.61 17.75 -25.82
C ALA A 126 21.87 17.86 -24.31
N PHE A 127 22.09 16.73 -23.65
CA PHE A 127 22.29 16.61 -22.21
C PHE A 127 23.60 15.85 -21.94
N PRO A 128 24.76 16.53 -21.99
CA PRO A 128 26.03 15.88 -21.71
C PRO A 128 26.04 15.21 -20.32
N GLY A 129 26.44 13.93 -20.28
CA GLY A 129 26.48 13.14 -19.04
C GLY A 129 25.14 12.54 -18.61
N ILE A 130 24.10 12.62 -19.45
CA ILE A 130 22.79 12.02 -19.14
C ILE A 130 22.85 10.51 -18.94
N ASP A 131 23.79 9.83 -19.58
CA ASP A 131 24.05 8.39 -19.50
C ASP A 131 25.09 8.01 -18.42
N ALA A 132 25.50 8.97 -17.60
CA ALA A 132 26.36 8.66 -16.46
C ALA A 132 25.65 7.63 -15.55
N PRO A 133 26.34 6.56 -15.14
CA PRO A 133 25.77 5.62 -14.19
C PRO A 133 25.35 6.34 -12.90
N PRO A 134 24.32 5.83 -12.20
CA PRO A 134 24.04 6.30 -10.85
C PRO A 134 25.29 6.17 -9.99
N ALA A 135 25.53 7.17 -9.13
CA ALA A 135 26.62 7.09 -8.17
C ALA A 135 26.23 6.14 -7.02
N GLY A 136 27.15 5.29 -6.58
CA GLY A 136 26.94 4.38 -5.45
C GLY A 136 26.33 3.02 -5.84
N GLU A 137 25.79 2.32 -4.85
CA GLU A 137 25.10 1.04 -5.06
C GLU A 137 23.74 1.29 -5.73
N VAL A 138 23.57 0.78 -6.95
CA VAL A 138 22.33 0.94 -7.73
C VAL A 138 21.21 0.05 -7.18
N PHE A 139 21.57 -1.10 -6.62
CA PHE A 139 20.66 -2.14 -6.16
C PHE A 139 20.95 -2.51 -4.72
N PRO A 140 19.93 -2.67 -3.86
CA PRO A 140 20.13 -3.25 -2.54
C PRO A 140 20.72 -4.67 -2.65
N ALA A 141 21.66 -5.02 -1.77
CA ALA A 141 22.30 -6.34 -1.75
C ALA A 141 21.30 -7.50 -1.66
N GLY A 142 20.19 -7.32 -0.92
CA GLY A 142 19.11 -8.30 -0.81
C GLY A 142 18.38 -8.57 -2.13
N ILE A 143 18.28 -7.57 -3.01
CA ILE A 143 17.67 -7.72 -4.34
C ILE A 143 18.64 -8.46 -5.28
N LEU A 144 19.93 -8.10 -5.25
CA LEU A 144 20.96 -8.77 -6.06
C LEU A 144 21.12 -10.25 -5.71
N ALA A 145 21.09 -10.58 -4.42
CA ALA A 145 21.14 -11.97 -3.94
C ALA A 145 19.79 -12.69 -4.05
N GLY A 146 18.72 -11.95 -4.36
CA GLY A 146 17.35 -12.44 -4.40
C GLY A 146 17.02 -13.24 -5.66
N GLY A 147 15.87 -13.93 -5.61
CA GLY A 147 15.32 -14.64 -6.76
C GLY A 147 14.48 -13.77 -7.68
N ARG A 148 13.75 -14.42 -8.60
CA ARG A 148 12.85 -13.72 -9.54
C ARG A 148 11.81 -12.83 -8.85
N HIS A 149 11.24 -13.27 -7.74
CA HIS A 149 10.22 -12.47 -7.03
C HIS A 149 10.82 -11.21 -6.38
N ALA A 150 12.04 -11.27 -5.83
CA ALA A 150 12.70 -10.09 -5.28
C ALA A 150 12.90 -9.01 -6.35
N TRP A 151 13.35 -9.40 -7.54
CA TRP A 151 13.48 -8.51 -8.70
C TRP A 151 12.14 -7.98 -9.21
N GLU A 152 11.11 -8.83 -9.26
CA GLU A 152 9.77 -8.44 -9.68
C GLU A 152 9.18 -7.37 -8.74
N HIS A 153 9.26 -7.61 -7.43
CA HIS A 153 8.85 -6.64 -6.40
C HIS A 153 9.66 -5.34 -6.53
N PHE A 154 10.96 -5.44 -6.78
CA PHE A 154 11.82 -4.26 -6.91
C PHE A 154 11.44 -3.42 -8.12
N VAL A 155 11.18 -4.05 -9.28
CA VAL A 155 10.67 -3.37 -10.48
C VAL A 155 9.37 -2.63 -10.17
N ARG A 156 8.41 -3.26 -9.46
CA ARG A 156 7.16 -2.60 -9.06
C ARG A 156 7.39 -1.40 -8.15
N MET A 157 8.29 -1.51 -7.19
CA MET A 157 8.59 -0.46 -6.22
C MET A 157 9.26 0.75 -6.87
N VAL A 158 10.25 0.54 -7.75
CA VAL A 158 10.87 1.66 -8.49
C VAL A 158 9.99 2.19 -9.61
N PHE A 159 9.12 1.36 -10.20
CA PHE A 159 8.08 1.81 -11.12
C PHE A 159 7.09 2.74 -10.43
N SER A 160 6.60 2.36 -9.25
CA SER A 160 5.74 3.19 -8.42
C SER A 160 6.39 4.53 -8.09
N ALA A 161 7.66 4.52 -7.68
CA ALA A 161 8.42 5.73 -7.40
C ALA A 161 8.59 6.62 -8.64
N LEU A 162 8.94 6.03 -9.80
CA LEU A 162 9.09 6.75 -11.07
C LEU A 162 7.78 7.41 -11.50
N VAL A 163 6.70 6.63 -11.57
CA VAL A 163 5.40 7.10 -12.03
C VAL A 163 4.89 8.20 -11.12
N ASP A 164 4.95 8.01 -9.80
CA ASP A 164 4.46 9.05 -8.90
C ASP A 164 5.30 10.33 -8.97
N ALA A 165 6.63 10.21 -9.13
CA ALA A 165 7.51 11.35 -9.35
C ALA A 165 7.16 12.13 -10.64
N ASP A 166 6.94 11.43 -11.76
CA ASP A 166 6.54 12.03 -13.04
C ASP A 166 5.19 12.75 -12.92
N PHE A 167 4.20 12.09 -12.30
CA PHE A 167 2.88 12.68 -12.06
C PHE A 167 2.96 13.93 -11.19
N LEU A 168 3.72 13.91 -10.09
CA LEU A 168 3.83 15.04 -9.17
C LEU A 168 4.61 16.22 -9.77
N ASP A 169 5.65 15.94 -10.56
CA ASP A 169 6.39 16.98 -11.28
C ASP A 169 5.52 17.65 -12.35
N THR A 170 4.78 16.84 -13.11
CA THR A 170 3.80 17.30 -14.10
C THR A 170 2.64 18.08 -13.44
N GLU A 171 2.11 17.59 -12.32
CA GLU A 171 1.08 18.28 -11.54
C GLU A 171 1.56 19.66 -11.08
N GLN A 172 2.80 19.76 -10.59
CA GLN A 172 3.35 21.03 -10.14
C GLN A 172 3.48 22.06 -11.28
N HIS A 173 3.75 21.62 -12.51
CA HIS A 173 3.81 22.49 -13.68
C HIS A 173 2.42 22.98 -14.14
N PHE A 174 1.42 22.09 -14.17
CA PHE A 174 0.10 22.40 -14.73
C PHE A 174 -0.92 22.91 -13.71
N ASP A 175 -0.84 22.48 -12.45
CA ASP A 175 -1.80 22.76 -11.40
C ASP A 175 -1.12 22.93 -10.03
N SER A 176 -0.42 24.05 -9.86
CA SER A 176 0.23 24.41 -8.60
C SER A 176 -0.74 24.53 -7.40
N GLN A 177 -2.04 24.78 -7.65
CA GLN A 177 -3.06 24.82 -6.59
C GLN A 177 -3.36 23.41 -6.07
N ARG A 178 -3.54 22.45 -6.98
CA ARG A 178 -3.69 21.04 -6.62
C ARG A 178 -2.47 20.50 -5.88
N ALA A 179 -1.27 20.83 -6.35
CA ALA A 179 -0.02 20.46 -5.68
C ALA A 179 0.07 21.05 -4.24
N ALA A 180 -0.43 22.27 -4.04
CA ALA A 180 -0.47 22.90 -2.72
C ALA A 180 -1.57 22.34 -1.80
N ALA A 181 -2.62 21.71 -2.36
CA ALA A 181 -3.71 21.10 -1.62
C ALA A 181 -3.40 19.69 -1.10
N ARG A 182 -2.29 19.08 -1.54
CA ARG A 182 -1.82 17.80 -1.00
C ARG A 182 -1.50 17.93 0.50
N PRO A 183 -1.93 16.98 1.34
CA PRO A 183 -1.73 17.09 2.78
C PRO A 183 -0.23 17.09 3.11
N ARG A 184 0.14 17.87 4.12
CA ARG A 184 1.48 17.85 4.72
C ARG A 184 1.31 17.40 6.16
N VAL A 185 2.01 16.34 6.52
CA VAL A 185 1.92 15.77 7.85
C VAL A 185 3.27 15.91 8.53
N ASP A 186 3.32 16.79 9.52
CA ASP A 186 4.51 17.00 10.36
C ASP A 186 4.44 16.21 11.67
N THR A 187 3.30 15.56 11.94
CA THR A 187 3.11 14.74 13.15
C THR A 187 3.83 13.41 13.04
N SER A 188 4.72 13.13 14.01
CA SER A 188 5.47 11.89 14.11
C SER A 188 4.66 10.72 14.70
N MET A 189 5.13 9.49 14.47
CA MET A 189 4.55 8.27 15.07
C MET A 189 4.55 8.33 16.61
N ALA A 190 5.57 8.95 17.21
CA ALA A 190 5.66 9.11 18.66
C ALA A 190 4.59 10.07 19.19
N GLU A 191 4.29 11.15 18.47
CA GLU A 191 3.22 12.08 18.82
C GLU A 191 1.84 11.42 18.68
N MET A 192 1.61 10.66 17.61
CA MET A 192 0.39 9.87 17.44
C MET A 192 0.23 8.84 18.56
N LEU A 193 1.29 8.11 18.91
CA LEU A 193 1.28 7.18 20.04
C LEU A 193 0.90 7.89 21.35
N ALA A 194 1.48 9.06 21.62
CA ALA A 194 1.19 9.82 22.83
C ALA A 194 -0.28 10.26 22.89
N VAL A 195 -0.90 10.63 21.76
CA VAL A 195 -2.34 10.92 21.66
C VAL A 195 -3.16 9.66 22.00
N LEU A 196 -2.84 8.53 21.36
CA LEU A 196 -3.54 7.26 21.61
C LEU A 196 -3.44 6.82 23.07
N LEU A 197 -2.26 6.89 23.69
CA LEU A 197 -2.05 6.48 25.08
C LEU A 197 -2.87 7.36 26.05
N ARG A 198 -2.92 8.67 25.84
CA ARG A 198 -3.76 9.57 26.65
C ARG A 198 -5.25 9.25 26.51
N ASP A 199 -5.70 8.97 25.29
CA ASP A 199 -7.09 8.61 25.05
C ASP A 199 -7.42 7.22 25.63
N GLN A 200 -6.49 6.28 25.57
CA GLN A 200 -6.63 4.94 26.15
C GLN A 200 -6.74 5.00 27.68
N GLU A 201 -5.93 5.80 28.35
CA GLU A 201 -5.98 5.98 29.81
C GLU A 201 -7.35 6.52 30.26
N ARG A 202 -7.92 7.47 29.51
CA ARG A 202 -9.27 7.98 29.76
C ARG A 202 -10.31 6.88 29.67
N GLN A 203 -10.28 6.04 28.63
CA GLN A 203 -11.22 4.93 28.50
C GLN A 203 -11.07 3.89 29.61
N PHE A 204 -9.84 3.58 30.03
CA PHE A 204 -9.58 2.67 31.12
C PHE A 204 -10.04 3.19 32.48
N GLY A 205 -9.94 4.51 32.73
CA GLY A 205 -10.41 5.13 33.97
C GLY A 205 -11.93 5.05 34.18
N HIS A 206 -12.71 4.83 33.11
CA HIS A 206 -14.17 4.73 33.17
C HIS A 206 -14.67 3.26 33.12
N ALA A 207 -13.78 2.28 32.96
CA ALA A 207 -14.14 0.88 32.75
C ALA A 207 -13.86 0.02 34.00
N ALA A 208 -14.81 -0.83 34.38
CA ALA A 208 -14.69 -1.77 35.49
C ALA A 208 -15.11 -3.20 35.10
N GLY A 209 -14.55 -4.21 35.78
CA GLY A 209 -14.89 -5.63 35.59
C GLY A 209 -13.88 -6.42 34.74
N GLY A 210 -14.06 -7.75 34.67
CA GLY A 210 -13.10 -8.67 34.05
C GLY A 210 -12.81 -8.41 32.56
N LEU A 211 -13.77 -7.86 31.80
CA LEU A 211 -13.56 -7.43 30.42
C LEU A 211 -12.58 -6.25 30.32
N ALA A 212 -12.67 -5.30 31.25
CA ALA A 212 -11.78 -4.14 31.27
C ALA A 212 -10.34 -4.56 31.61
N GLU A 213 -10.19 -5.49 32.55
CA GLU A 213 -8.89 -6.09 32.90
C GLU A 213 -8.28 -6.84 31.72
N ALA A 214 -9.06 -7.69 31.03
CA ALA A 214 -8.59 -8.41 29.85
C ALA A 214 -8.12 -7.46 28.74
N ARG A 215 -8.91 -6.42 28.44
CA ARG A 215 -8.55 -5.40 27.45
C ARG A 215 -7.28 -4.65 27.83
N ARG A 216 -7.09 -4.34 29.13
CA ARG A 216 -5.88 -3.67 29.62
C ARG A 216 -4.65 -4.57 29.45
N ALA A 217 -4.74 -5.82 29.88
CA ALA A 217 -3.63 -6.75 29.76
C ALA A 217 -3.24 -7.04 28.29
N ILE A 218 -4.23 -7.21 27.39
CA ILE A 218 -3.98 -7.36 25.95
C ILE A 218 -3.32 -6.10 25.37
N PHE A 219 -3.74 -4.91 25.79
CA PHE A 219 -3.14 -3.65 25.36
C PHE A 219 -1.67 -3.53 25.84
N GLU A 220 -1.38 -3.94 27.06
CA GLU A 220 -0.03 -3.98 27.62
C GLU A 220 0.88 -4.99 26.89
N ASP A 221 0.38 -6.19 26.58
CA ASP A 221 1.07 -7.18 25.76
C ASP A 221 1.44 -6.60 24.38
N CYS A 222 0.52 -5.88 23.73
CA CYS A 222 0.78 -5.16 22.48
C CYS A 222 1.88 -4.11 22.61
N LEU A 223 1.88 -3.32 23.69
CA LEU A 223 2.93 -2.34 23.92
C LEU A 223 4.28 -3.01 24.14
N GLU A 224 4.36 -4.08 24.92
CA GLU A 224 5.62 -4.78 25.17
C GLU A 224 6.17 -5.44 23.89
N ALA A 225 5.30 -6.11 23.13
CA ALA A 225 5.69 -6.79 21.90
C ALA A 225 6.20 -5.80 20.83
N ALA A 226 5.76 -4.54 20.85
CA ALA A 226 6.22 -3.53 19.91
C ALA A 226 7.73 -3.20 20.02
N ASP A 227 8.39 -3.57 21.13
CA ASP A 227 9.84 -3.41 21.31
C ASP A 227 10.65 -4.57 20.70
N ARG A 228 10.00 -5.60 20.15
CA ARG A 228 10.65 -6.71 19.44
C ARG A 228 11.12 -6.27 18.05
N PRO A 229 12.18 -6.88 17.49
CA PRO A 229 12.67 -6.56 16.15
C PRO A 229 11.57 -6.62 15.06
N PRO A 230 11.66 -5.80 13.99
CA PRO A 230 10.77 -5.86 12.85
C PRO A 230 10.69 -7.26 12.24
N GLY A 231 9.51 -7.61 11.72
CA GLY A 231 9.25 -8.94 11.17
C GLY A 231 7.76 -9.21 11.00
N VAL A 232 7.38 -10.49 11.11
CA VAL A 232 5.98 -10.90 11.11
C VAL A 232 5.52 -11.16 12.54
N PHE A 233 4.34 -10.65 12.88
CA PHE A 233 3.72 -10.79 14.19
C PHE A 233 2.33 -11.42 14.07
N ARG A 234 1.88 -12.08 15.14
CA ARG A 234 0.51 -12.61 15.26
C ARG A 234 -0.20 -11.95 16.43
N LEU A 235 -1.36 -11.35 16.15
CA LEU A 235 -2.27 -10.78 17.13
C LEU A 235 -3.54 -11.64 17.20
N THR A 236 -3.53 -12.62 18.09
CA THR A 236 -4.69 -13.50 18.30
C THR A 236 -5.45 -13.05 19.55
N VAL A 237 -6.59 -12.38 19.34
CA VAL A 237 -7.39 -11.76 20.41
C VAL A 237 -8.87 -12.07 20.19
N PRO A 238 -9.58 -12.64 21.17
CA PRO A 238 -11.01 -12.95 21.01
C PRO A 238 -11.85 -11.70 20.70
N THR A 239 -12.98 -11.90 20.04
CA THR A 239 -13.93 -10.83 19.73
C THR A 239 -14.28 -10.03 20.99
N GLY A 240 -14.23 -8.70 20.88
CA GLY A 240 -14.47 -7.80 22.01
C GLY A 240 -13.26 -7.58 22.93
N GLY A 241 -12.12 -8.26 22.71
CA GLY A 241 -10.88 -8.11 23.47
C GLY A 241 -10.09 -6.82 23.21
N GLY A 242 -10.61 -5.88 22.42
CA GLY A 242 -9.98 -4.57 22.19
C GLY A 242 -8.93 -4.53 21.07
N LYS A 243 -8.95 -5.52 20.17
CA LYS A 243 -8.03 -5.72 19.03
C LYS A 243 -7.73 -4.45 18.24
N THR A 244 -8.75 -3.64 17.93
CA THR A 244 -8.61 -2.39 17.15
C THR A 244 -7.63 -1.41 17.80
N ARG A 245 -7.85 -1.01 19.06
CA ARG A 245 -6.99 -0.03 19.75
C ARG A 245 -5.66 -0.64 20.18
N ALA A 246 -5.66 -1.91 20.61
CA ALA A 246 -4.43 -2.62 20.99
C ALA A 246 -3.49 -2.86 19.79
N GLY A 247 -4.04 -3.24 18.64
CA GLY A 247 -3.27 -3.41 17.40
C GLY A 247 -2.70 -2.08 16.89
N LEU A 248 -3.48 -0.98 16.96
CA LEU A 248 -2.97 0.36 16.66
C LEU A 248 -1.85 0.78 17.63
N ALA A 249 -1.96 0.46 18.92
CA ALA A 249 -0.94 0.77 19.90
C ALA A 249 0.38 0.04 19.63
N PHE A 250 0.31 -1.26 19.29
CA PHE A 250 1.47 -2.00 18.80
C PHE A 250 2.07 -1.29 17.59
N ALA A 251 1.27 -1.00 16.57
CA ALA A 251 1.75 -0.47 15.30
C ALA A 251 2.41 0.91 15.45
N LEU A 252 1.80 1.83 16.20
CA LEU A 252 2.36 3.17 16.44
C LEU A 252 3.62 3.12 17.30
N LYS A 253 3.64 2.30 18.36
CA LYS A 253 4.84 2.15 19.20
C LYS A 253 6.00 1.52 18.42
N HIS A 254 5.72 0.47 17.66
CA HIS A 254 6.71 -0.20 16.84
C HIS A 254 7.26 0.75 15.76
N ALA A 255 6.37 1.48 15.08
CA ALA A 255 6.76 2.47 14.09
C ALA A 255 7.64 3.58 14.69
N ALA A 256 7.25 4.12 15.86
CA ALA A 256 8.04 5.12 16.57
C ALA A 256 9.42 4.58 16.99
N ARG A 257 9.49 3.32 17.44
CA ARG A 257 10.74 2.69 17.92
C ARG A 257 11.76 2.47 16.80
N TYR A 258 11.29 2.05 15.63
CA TYR A 258 12.12 1.65 14.49
C TYR A 258 12.18 2.70 13.37
N GLY A 259 11.59 3.89 13.59
CA GLY A 259 11.60 4.97 12.60
C GLY A 259 10.77 4.66 11.35
N LEU A 260 9.73 3.85 11.48
CA LEU A 260 8.82 3.53 10.36
C LEU A 260 7.90 4.73 10.09
N ARG A 261 7.58 4.93 8.82
CA ARG A 261 6.93 6.13 8.29
C ARG A 261 5.41 6.13 8.43
N ARG A 262 4.78 4.96 8.54
CA ARG A 262 3.33 4.84 8.51
C ARG A 262 2.79 3.53 9.07
N VAL A 263 1.49 3.54 9.35
CA VAL A 263 0.67 2.39 9.74
C VAL A 263 -0.45 2.21 8.72
N ILE A 264 -0.61 0.99 8.21
CA ILE A 264 -1.65 0.60 7.25
C ILE A 264 -2.50 -0.48 7.91
N ILE A 265 -3.79 -0.20 8.14
CA ILE A 265 -4.76 -1.12 8.71
C ILE A 265 -5.64 -1.63 7.57
N ALA A 266 -5.52 -2.91 7.23
CA ALA A 266 -6.28 -3.57 6.17
C ALA A 266 -7.33 -4.50 6.77
N VAL A 267 -8.60 -4.25 6.46
CA VAL A 267 -9.76 -4.92 7.06
C VAL A 267 -10.58 -5.62 5.95
N PRO A 268 -11.22 -6.77 6.18
CA PRO A 268 -11.87 -7.53 5.10
C PRO A 268 -13.11 -6.87 4.48
N PHE A 269 -13.90 -6.12 5.27
CA PHE A 269 -15.20 -5.60 4.85
C PHE A 269 -15.27 -4.07 4.95
N ILE A 270 -15.96 -3.45 3.99
CA ILE A 270 -16.13 -1.98 3.92
C ILE A 270 -16.76 -1.43 5.21
N SER A 271 -17.87 -2.01 5.68
CA SER A 271 -18.56 -1.52 6.89
C SER A 271 -17.68 -1.54 8.14
N ILE A 272 -16.83 -2.57 8.30
CA ILE A 272 -15.88 -2.64 9.41
C ILE A 272 -14.71 -1.66 9.19
N THR A 273 -14.34 -1.41 7.94
CA THR A 273 -13.32 -0.43 7.56
C THR A 273 -13.76 0.99 7.96
N GLU A 274 -14.99 1.38 7.60
CA GLU A 274 -15.61 2.66 7.96
C GLU A 274 -15.70 2.83 9.50
N GLN A 275 -16.14 1.80 10.22
CA GLN A 275 -16.18 1.81 11.69
C GLN A 275 -14.79 1.97 12.30
N THR A 276 -13.78 1.27 11.76
CA THR A 276 -12.39 1.34 12.23
C THR A 276 -11.81 2.73 11.97
N ALA A 277 -12.05 3.30 10.78
CA ALA A 277 -11.62 4.64 10.44
C ALA A 277 -12.27 5.71 11.34
N ALA A 278 -13.57 5.59 11.63
CA ALA A 278 -14.28 6.48 12.54
C ALA A 278 -13.69 6.47 13.96
N VAL A 279 -13.36 5.29 14.50
CA VAL A 279 -12.69 5.18 15.81
C VAL A 279 -11.35 5.91 15.80
N TYR A 280 -10.52 5.74 14.76
CA TYR A 280 -9.24 6.43 14.69
C TYR A 280 -9.40 7.94 14.46
N GLN A 281 -10.38 8.36 13.68
CA GLN A 281 -10.72 9.77 13.50
C GLN A 281 -11.20 10.42 14.80
N GLU A 282 -11.93 9.71 15.66
CA GLU A 282 -12.30 10.21 17.00
C GLU A 282 -11.06 10.44 17.87
N ILE A 283 -10.11 9.49 17.85
CA ILE A 283 -8.86 9.56 18.62
C ILE A 283 -7.97 10.72 18.14
N PHE A 284 -7.84 10.90 16.82
CA PHE A 284 -6.88 11.84 16.23
C PHE A 284 -7.50 13.16 15.74
N GLY A 285 -8.82 13.25 15.61
CA GLY A 285 -9.53 14.38 15.01
C GLY A 285 -9.45 15.67 15.82
N GLY A 286 -9.16 15.58 17.12
CA GLY A 286 -8.92 16.74 17.99
C GLY A 286 -7.60 17.46 17.72
N ALA A 287 -6.70 16.92 16.90
CA ALA A 287 -5.37 17.47 16.67
C ALA A 287 -5.31 18.63 15.65
N GLY A 288 -6.43 19.04 15.06
CA GLY A 288 -6.47 20.09 14.02
C GLY A 288 -5.73 19.73 12.73
N GLN A 289 -5.21 18.50 12.64
CA GLN A 289 -4.55 17.92 11.48
C GLN A 289 -5.31 16.66 11.06
N THR A 290 -5.44 16.49 9.76
CA THR A 290 -5.91 15.24 9.18
C THR A 290 -4.76 14.23 9.25
N LEU A 291 -4.95 13.12 9.97
CA LEU A 291 -3.93 12.07 10.12
C LEU A 291 -4.39 10.70 9.62
N VAL A 292 -5.70 10.53 9.42
CA VAL A 292 -6.34 9.25 9.09
C VAL A 292 -6.90 9.30 7.67
N LEU A 293 -6.37 8.48 6.79
CA LEU A 293 -6.90 8.25 5.45
C LEU A 293 -7.75 6.98 5.44
N GLU A 294 -9.03 7.09 5.13
CA GLU A 294 -9.85 5.91 4.78
C GLU A 294 -9.86 5.77 3.27
N HIS A 295 -9.63 4.56 2.77
CA HIS A 295 -9.55 4.33 1.34
C HIS A 295 -10.07 2.93 0.97
N HIS A 296 -11.20 2.88 0.27
CA HIS A 296 -11.78 1.67 -0.31
C HIS A 296 -12.74 2.03 -1.45
N SER A 297 -13.26 1.01 -2.15
CA SER A 297 -14.15 1.20 -3.31
C SER A 297 -15.38 2.06 -3.02
N GLY A 298 -16.00 1.90 -1.84
CA GLY A 298 -17.09 2.77 -1.38
C GLY A 298 -16.74 4.27 -1.34
N VAL A 299 -15.59 4.63 -0.74
CA VAL A 299 -15.10 6.02 -0.74
C VAL A 299 -14.77 6.50 -2.15
N GLN A 300 -14.15 5.66 -2.97
CA GLN A 300 -13.81 6.01 -4.35
C GLN A 300 -15.05 6.29 -5.20
N ALA A 301 -16.15 5.55 -4.99
CA ALA A 301 -17.42 5.79 -5.67
C ALA A 301 -18.01 7.14 -5.24
N ALA A 302 -18.02 7.43 -3.93
CA ALA A 302 -18.49 8.72 -3.41
C ALA A 302 -17.68 9.92 -3.92
N ASP A 303 -16.36 9.77 -4.05
CA ASP A 303 -15.47 10.79 -4.63
C ASP A 303 -15.76 11.03 -6.12
N GLN A 304 -16.13 9.99 -6.86
CA GLN A 304 -16.50 10.10 -8.28
C GLN A 304 -17.85 10.76 -8.46
N ASP A 305 -18.81 10.44 -7.59
CA ASP A 305 -20.17 10.99 -7.62
C ASP A 305 -20.26 12.39 -6.98
N GLY A 306 -19.17 12.89 -6.39
CA GLY A 306 -19.12 14.18 -5.70
C GLY A 306 -19.92 14.23 -4.40
N THR A 307 -20.21 13.06 -3.81
CA THR A 307 -21.01 12.90 -2.59
C THR A 307 -20.15 12.69 -1.33
N ALA A 308 -18.83 12.58 -1.49
CA ALA A 308 -17.91 12.44 -0.38
C ALA A 308 -17.93 13.69 0.53
N GLU A 309 -18.17 13.48 1.83
CA GLU A 309 -18.18 14.56 2.84
C GLU A 309 -16.76 15.08 3.19
N ARG A 310 -15.71 14.57 2.53
CA ARG A 310 -14.31 14.90 2.79
C ARG A 310 -13.78 15.92 1.80
N GLY A 311 -12.85 16.76 2.24
CA GLY A 311 -12.21 17.75 1.36
C GLY A 311 -11.36 17.12 0.26
N PRO A 312 -10.98 17.90 -0.78
CA PRO A 312 -10.18 17.43 -1.92
C PRO A 312 -8.84 16.75 -1.54
N TRP A 313 -8.33 17.01 -0.34
CA TRP A 313 -7.11 16.39 0.20
C TRP A 313 -7.21 14.86 0.24
N ALA A 314 -8.39 14.28 0.52
CA ALA A 314 -8.55 12.84 0.74
C ALA A 314 -8.30 12.05 -0.54
N ARG A 315 -8.83 12.54 -1.66
CA ARG A 315 -8.59 11.97 -2.98
C ARG A 315 -7.13 12.06 -3.38
N LEU A 316 -6.48 13.20 -3.11
CA LEU A 316 -5.05 13.39 -3.40
C LEU A 316 -4.18 12.45 -2.56
N ALA A 317 -4.52 12.28 -1.29
CA ALA A 317 -3.83 11.34 -0.39
C ALA A 317 -4.05 9.88 -0.78
N ALA A 318 -5.23 9.54 -1.29
CA ALA A 318 -5.56 8.20 -1.77
C ALA A 318 -4.74 7.77 -3.00
N GLU A 319 -4.33 8.73 -3.85
CA GLU A 319 -3.46 8.46 -5.00
C GLU A 319 -2.08 7.92 -4.58
N ASN A 320 -1.55 8.42 -3.45
CA ASN A 320 -0.15 8.23 -3.08
C ASN A 320 0.04 7.45 -1.77
N TRP A 321 -0.97 7.33 -0.92
CA TRP A 321 -0.84 6.78 0.45
C TRP A 321 0.23 7.50 1.27
N ASP A 322 0.19 8.83 1.23
CA ASP A 322 1.15 9.75 1.86
C ASP A 322 0.78 10.13 3.31
N MET A 323 -0.29 9.55 3.87
CA MET A 323 -0.76 9.79 5.24
C MET A 323 -0.15 8.79 6.25
N PRO A 324 0.07 9.19 7.51
CA PRO A 324 0.75 8.35 8.51
C PRO A 324 -0.13 7.16 8.97
N LEU A 325 -1.46 7.30 8.95
CA LEU A 325 -2.39 6.23 9.28
C LEU A 325 -3.38 6.04 8.15
N ILE A 326 -3.34 4.86 7.54
CA ILE A 326 -4.19 4.47 6.42
C ILE A 326 -5.09 3.34 6.89
N VAL A 327 -6.39 3.46 6.66
CA VAL A 327 -7.40 2.45 6.93
C VAL A 327 -8.02 2.07 5.59
N THR A 328 -7.84 0.81 5.19
CA THR A 328 -8.21 0.33 3.87
C THR A 328 -8.76 -1.08 3.95
N THR A 329 -9.23 -1.60 2.82
CA THR A 329 -9.64 -3.00 2.75
C THR A 329 -8.47 -3.89 2.37
N THR A 330 -8.51 -5.16 2.78
CA THR A 330 -7.53 -6.17 2.34
C THR A 330 -7.51 -6.27 0.81
N VAL A 331 -8.67 -6.18 0.15
CA VAL A 331 -8.76 -6.17 -1.32
C VAL A 331 -8.01 -4.97 -1.90
N GLN A 332 -8.27 -3.75 -1.40
CA GLN A 332 -7.61 -2.55 -1.91
C GLN A 332 -6.09 -2.59 -1.72
N LEU A 333 -5.59 -3.12 -0.60
CA LEU A 333 -4.16 -3.31 -0.38
C LEU A 333 -3.56 -4.26 -1.43
N LEU A 334 -4.18 -5.43 -1.63
CA LEU A 334 -3.67 -6.43 -2.58
C LEU A 334 -3.78 -5.94 -4.02
N GLU A 335 -4.89 -5.32 -4.42
CA GLU A 335 -5.04 -4.71 -5.74
C GLU A 335 -3.95 -3.66 -6.00
N SER A 336 -3.57 -2.90 -4.97
CA SER A 336 -2.47 -1.93 -5.10
C SER A 336 -1.13 -2.63 -5.30
N LEU A 337 -0.81 -3.66 -4.50
CA LEU A 337 0.47 -4.39 -4.59
C LEU A 337 0.65 -5.13 -5.92
N PHE A 338 -0.44 -5.64 -6.51
CA PHE A 338 -0.40 -6.42 -7.75
C PHE A 338 -0.82 -5.62 -8.99
N ALA A 339 -1.14 -4.33 -8.86
CA ALA A 339 -1.49 -3.46 -9.98
C ALA A 339 -0.34 -3.29 -10.98
N ASP A 340 -0.69 -3.11 -12.25
CA ASP A 340 0.21 -2.76 -13.34
C ASP A 340 -0.04 -1.34 -13.87
N ARG A 341 -1.22 -0.76 -13.63
CA ARG A 341 -1.59 0.56 -14.15
C ARG A 341 -0.92 1.71 -13.39
N PRO A 342 -0.44 2.76 -14.09
CA PRO A 342 0.27 3.87 -13.43
C PRO A 342 -0.54 4.53 -12.31
N SER A 343 -1.84 4.77 -12.51
CA SER A 343 -2.70 5.40 -11.48
C SER A 343 -2.77 4.62 -10.17
N ASP A 344 -2.76 3.29 -10.27
CA ASP A 344 -3.01 2.39 -9.15
C ASP A 344 -1.69 2.09 -8.42
N THR A 345 -0.57 2.08 -9.15
CA THR A 345 0.75 1.80 -8.59
C THR A 345 1.38 2.98 -7.87
N ARG A 346 0.91 4.22 -8.05
CA ARG A 346 1.49 5.44 -7.42
C ARG A 346 1.64 5.39 -5.89
N LYS A 347 0.95 4.47 -5.22
CA LYS A 347 1.02 4.32 -3.76
C LYS A 347 1.96 3.23 -3.25
N ILE A 348 2.43 2.33 -4.09
CA ILE A 348 3.16 1.12 -3.66
C ILE A 348 4.51 1.47 -2.99
N HIS A 349 5.28 2.42 -3.53
CA HIS A 349 6.54 2.85 -2.92
C HIS A 349 6.33 3.45 -1.51
N ASN A 350 5.15 4.00 -1.25
CA ASN A 350 4.71 4.43 0.07
C ASN A 350 4.22 3.27 0.95
N ILE A 351 4.46 2.01 0.62
CA ILE A 351 4.32 0.91 1.58
C ILE A 351 5.65 0.66 2.30
N ALA A 352 6.80 1.00 1.69
CA ALA A 352 8.12 0.81 2.31
C ALA A 352 8.24 1.56 3.64
N GLY A 353 8.83 0.90 4.65
CA GLY A 353 8.99 1.44 5.99
C GLY A 353 7.66 1.63 6.71
N SER A 354 6.76 0.63 6.69
CA SER A 354 5.44 0.70 7.35
C SER A 354 5.18 -0.46 8.29
N VAL A 355 4.19 -0.29 9.17
CA VAL A 355 3.52 -1.41 9.82
C VAL A 355 2.21 -1.70 9.09
N ILE A 356 2.06 -2.91 8.55
CA ILE A 356 0.80 -3.39 7.96
C ILE A 356 0.11 -4.29 8.98
N VAL A 357 -1.11 -3.93 9.39
CA VAL A 357 -1.98 -4.80 10.18
C VAL A 357 -3.04 -5.38 9.25
N LEU A 358 -2.95 -6.69 8.98
CA LEU A 358 -3.95 -7.44 8.24
C LEU A 358 -4.95 -8.04 9.23
N ASP A 359 -6.11 -7.43 9.34
CA ASP A 359 -7.15 -7.91 10.21
C ASP A 359 -7.96 -9.04 9.57
N GLU A 360 -8.29 -10.05 10.38
CA GLU A 360 -8.90 -11.30 9.95
C GLU A 360 -8.18 -11.91 8.74
N ALA A 361 -6.85 -12.03 8.81
CA ALA A 361 -6.03 -12.47 7.67
C ALA A 361 -6.46 -13.84 7.09
N GLN A 362 -7.15 -14.67 7.87
CA GLN A 362 -7.75 -15.93 7.39
C GLN A 362 -8.89 -15.75 6.37
N SER A 363 -9.43 -14.54 6.20
CA SER A 363 -10.48 -14.25 5.21
C SER A 363 -9.95 -14.20 3.77
N ILE A 364 -8.62 -14.19 3.58
CA ILE A 364 -8.01 -14.16 2.24
C ILE A 364 -8.33 -15.48 1.53
N PRO A 365 -8.84 -15.44 0.29
CA PRO A 365 -9.14 -16.65 -0.48
C PRO A 365 -7.93 -17.57 -0.60
N SER A 366 -8.13 -18.88 -0.44
CA SER A 366 -7.04 -19.86 -0.39
C SER A 366 -6.12 -19.84 -1.62
N HIS A 367 -6.68 -19.58 -2.81
CA HIS A 367 -5.93 -19.49 -4.06
C HIS A 367 -5.06 -18.22 -4.17
N LEU A 368 -5.28 -17.21 -3.33
CA LEU A 368 -4.50 -15.97 -3.28
C LEU A 368 -3.46 -15.96 -2.14
N LEU A 369 -3.52 -16.91 -1.20
CA LEU A 369 -2.64 -16.95 -0.03
C LEU A 369 -1.16 -17.05 -0.41
N GLY A 370 -0.82 -17.92 -1.36
CA GLY A 370 0.58 -18.12 -1.80
C GLY A 370 1.22 -16.82 -2.30
N PRO A 371 0.68 -16.18 -3.35
CA PRO A 371 1.17 -14.89 -3.84
C PRO A 371 1.15 -13.79 -2.78
N THR A 372 0.10 -13.73 -1.95
CA THR A 372 -0.01 -12.71 -0.90
C THR A 372 1.10 -12.84 0.14
N LEU A 373 1.34 -14.04 0.65
CA LEU A 373 2.38 -14.28 1.65
C LEU A 373 3.78 -14.09 1.08
N ASP A 374 4.00 -14.42 -0.19
CA ASP A 374 5.26 -14.16 -0.88
C ASP A 374 5.54 -12.65 -1.01
N MET A 375 4.56 -11.86 -1.44
CA MET A 375 4.66 -10.40 -1.49
C MET A 375 4.91 -9.80 -0.09
N LEU A 376 4.14 -10.21 0.93
CA LEU A 376 4.32 -9.72 2.30
C LEU A 376 5.69 -10.07 2.86
N ARG A 377 6.20 -11.28 2.58
CA ARG A 377 7.56 -11.68 2.95
C ARG A 377 8.60 -10.79 2.29
N GLY A 378 8.48 -10.54 0.98
CA GLY A 378 9.36 -9.63 0.26
C GLY A 378 9.36 -8.21 0.83
N LEU A 379 8.18 -7.69 1.19
CA LEU A 379 8.02 -6.40 1.88
C LEU A 379 8.78 -6.34 3.21
N VAL A 380 8.72 -7.40 4.01
CA VAL A 380 9.45 -7.50 5.28
C VAL A 380 10.96 -7.59 5.05
N GLU A 381 11.40 -8.47 4.14
CA GLU A 381 12.82 -8.76 3.89
C GLU A 381 13.58 -7.61 3.22
N HIS A 382 12.93 -6.83 2.36
CA HIS A 382 13.62 -5.88 1.48
C HIS A 382 13.13 -4.43 1.59
N TYR A 383 11.97 -4.17 2.20
CA TYR A 383 11.35 -2.84 2.17
C TYR A 383 11.04 -2.28 3.57
N GLY A 384 11.63 -2.87 4.62
CA GLY A 384 11.52 -2.37 6.00
C GLY A 384 10.09 -2.40 6.55
N VAL A 385 9.26 -3.32 6.06
CA VAL A 385 7.87 -3.46 6.52
C VAL A 385 7.80 -4.41 7.70
N THR A 386 6.91 -4.12 8.66
CA THR A 386 6.48 -5.07 9.68
C THR A 386 5.04 -5.47 9.42
N VAL A 387 4.74 -6.77 9.49
CA VAL A 387 3.39 -7.30 9.24
C VAL A 387 2.81 -7.86 10.52
N VAL A 388 1.58 -7.46 10.85
CA VAL A 388 0.79 -8.03 11.94
C VAL A 388 -0.38 -8.79 11.34
N LEU A 389 -0.38 -10.11 11.50
CA LEU A 389 -1.49 -10.97 11.15
C LEU A 389 -2.44 -11.05 12.36
N SER A 390 -3.61 -10.43 12.22
CA SER A 390 -4.58 -10.28 13.30
C SER A 390 -5.78 -11.19 13.07
N THR A 391 -6.26 -11.86 14.12
CA THR A 391 -7.44 -12.75 14.03
C THR A 391 -8.19 -12.82 15.35
N ALA A 392 -9.52 -12.95 15.26
CA ALA A 392 -10.38 -13.24 16.40
C ALA A 392 -10.74 -14.71 16.57
N THR A 393 -10.38 -15.58 15.62
CA THR A 393 -10.75 -17.00 15.65
C THR A 393 -9.54 -17.90 15.93
N GLN A 394 -9.79 -18.98 16.66
CA GLN A 394 -8.87 -20.09 16.81
C GLN A 394 -9.58 -21.41 16.46
N PRO A 395 -8.90 -22.36 15.82
CA PRO A 395 -7.56 -22.26 15.26
C PRO A 395 -7.61 -21.69 13.82
N ALA A 396 -7.11 -20.47 13.59
CA ALA A 396 -7.13 -19.86 12.25
C ALA A 396 -5.81 -20.08 11.50
N PHE A 397 -4.68 -19.77 12.14
CA PHE A 397 -3.37 -19.85 11.50
C PHE A 397 -2.74 -21.23 11.60
N GLU A 398 -3.14 -22.04 12.59
CA GLU A 398 -2.58 -23.36 12.84
C GLU A 398 -3.10 -24.42 11.84
N VAL A 399 -4.28 -24.19 11.27
CA VAL A 399 -4.96 -25.14 10.36
C VAL A 399 -4.75 -24.81 8.89
N ILE A 400 -4.43 -23.56 8.55
CA ILE A 400 -4.18 -23.15 7.16
C ILE A 400 -2.69 -23.35 6.87
N PRO A 401 -2.30 -24.31 6.00
CA PRO A 401 -0.88 -24.64 5.78
C PRO A 401 -0.03 -23.44 5.41
N ALA A 402 -0.58 -22.54 4.58
CA ALA A 402 0.10 -21.32 4.15
C ALA A 402 0.50 -20.40 5.32
N PHE A 403 -0.35 -20.28 6.35
CA PHE A 403 -0.04 -19.47 7.55
C PHE A 403 0.78 -20.24 8.58
N LYS A 404 0.64 -21.56 8.64
CA LYS A 404 1.36 -22.41 9.60
C LYS A 404 2.87 -22.27 9.47
N ASP A 405 3.36 -22.21 8.23
CA ASP A 405 4.80 -22.14 7.92
C ASP A 405 5.37 -20.71 7.98
N VAL A 406 4.54 -19.71 8.30
CA VAL A 406 5.00 -18.33 8.50
C VAL A 406 5.62 -18.21 9.89
N GLU A 407 6.94 -18.02 9.95
CA GLU A 407 7.64 -17.66 11.18
C GLU A 407 7.16 -16.29 11.66
N ALA A 408 6.44 -16.26 12.79
CA ALA A 408 5.85 -15.04 13.32
C ALA A 408 5.90 -14.99 14.84
N THR A 409 6.19 -13.81 15.37
CA THR A 409 6.24 -13.55 16.81
C THR A 409 4.82 -13.34 17.36
N SER A 410 4.43 -14.12 18.36
CA SER A 410 3.13 -13.91 19.03
C SER A 410 3.17 -12.67 19.90
N ILE A 411 2.20 -11.77 19.72
CA ILE A 411 2.09 -10.53 20.51
C ILE A 411 1.50 -10.84 21.89
N VAL A 412 0.40 -11.59 21.93
CA VAL A 412 -0.29 -11.96 23.17
C VAL A 412 0.30 -13.27 23.68
N ARG A 413 0.70 -13.30 24.95
CA ARG A 413 1.46 -14.41 25.55
C ARG A 413 0.64 -15.67 25.74
N ASP A 414 -0.60 -15.52 26.21
CA ASP A 414 -1.57 -16.62 26.40
C ASP A 414 -2.94 -16.21 25.83
N PRO A 415 -3.13 -16.32 24.50
CA PRO A 415 -4.41 -16.05 23.88
C PRO A 415 -5.53 -16.92 24.48
N GLY A 416 -5.24 -18.19 24.79
CA GLY A 416 -6.22 -19.17 25.30
C GLY A 416 -6.83 -18.76 26.63
N ARG A 417 -6.06 -18.11 27.51
CA ARG A 417 -6.58 -17.48 28.74
C ARG A 417 -7.70 -16.50 28.43
N TRP A 418 -7.51 -15.64 27.43
CA TRP A 418 -8.49 -14.60 27.10
C TRP A 418 -9.72 -15.15 26.40
N TYR A 419 -9.59 -16.20 25.58
CA TYR A 419 -10.78 -16.88 25.04
C TYR A 419 -11.66 -17.46 26.15
N ARG A 420 -11.07 -18.13 27.15
CA ARG A 420 -11.81 -18.64 28.32
C ARG A 420 -12.41 -17.52 29.18
N ALA A 421 -11.64 -16.45 29.43
CA ALA A 421 -12.09 -15.35 30.28
C ALA A 421 -13.19 -14.49 29.61
N LEU A 422 -13.27 -14.48 28.28
CA LEU A 422 -14.22 -13.70 27.51
C LEU A 422 -15.29 -14.55 26.82
N GLU A 423 -15.40 -15.82 27.19
CA GLU A 423 -16.44 -16.72 26.72
C GLU A 423 -17.82 -16.21 27.19
N ARG A 424 -18.73 -16.07 26.23
CA ARG A 424 -20.10 -15.55 26.45
C ARG A 424 -21.16 -16.44 25.81
N VAL A 425 -20.74 -17.57 25.26
CA VAL A 425 -21.57 -18.46 24.44
C VAL A 425 -21.47 -19.84 25.04
N GLU A 426 -22.63 -20.48 25.21
CA GLU A 426 -22.74 -21.89 25.50
C GLU A 426 -23.10 -22.62 24.19
N TYR A 427 -22.38 -23.69 23.87
CA TYR A 427 -22.59 -24.44 22.63
C TYR A 427 -23.46 -25.67 22.90
N ASP A 428 -24.66 -25.70 22.32
CA ASP A 428 -25.47 -26.91 22.17
C ASP A 428 -25.37 -27.41 20.72
N ILE A 429 -24.58 -28.48 20.50
CA ILE A 429 -24.34 -29.05 19.17
C ILE A 429 -25.26 -30.25 18.97
N ARG A 430 -26.21 -30.12 18.04
CA ARG A 430 -27.14 -31.19 17.65
C ARG A 430 -26.84 -31.66 16.24
N LEU A 431 -26.40 -32.91 16.11
CA LEU A 431 -26.03 -33.51 14.82
C LEU A 431 -27.19 -34.25 14.14
N GLU A 432 -28.25 -34.56 14.88
CA GLU A 432 -29.45 -35.21 14.34
C GLU A 432 -30.36 -34.20 13.64
N PRO A 433 -30.84 -34.49 12.41
CA PRO A 433 -31.74 -33.59 11.68
C PRO A 433 -32.99 -33.23 12.48
N GLN A 434 -33.38 -31.95 12.45
CA GLN A 434 -34.55 -31.41 13.14
C GLN A 434 -35.55 -30.87 12.13
N SER A 435 -36.84 -30.89 12.48
CA SER A 435 -37.85 -30.20 11.68
C SER A 435 -37.76 -28.68 11.88
N TRP A 436 -38.20 -27.90 10.89
CA TRP A 436 -38.28 -26.45 11.00
C TRP A 436 -39.21 -26.01 12.14
N ASP A 437 -40.34 -26.68 12.34
CA ASP A 437 -41.24 -26.40 13.47
C ASP A 437 -40.54 -26.52 14.83
N THR A 438 -39.65 -27.50 14.96
CA THR A 438 -38.88 -27.72 16.20
C THR A 438 -37.89 -26.58 16.44
N ILE A 439 -37.15 -26.20 15.40
CA ILE A 439 -36.19 -25.10 15.46
C ILE A 439 -36.92 -23.76 15.72
N ALA A 440 -38.05 -23.52 15.06
CA ALA A 440 -38.87 -22.35 15.28
C ALA A 440 -39.39 -22.28 16.72
N GLY A 441 -39.76 -23.42 17.31
CA GLY A 441 -40.08 -23.54 18.73
C GLY A 441 -38.94 -23.07 19.63
N TRP A 442 -37.71 -23.55 19.40
CA TRP A 442 -36.54 -23.13 20.16
C TRP A 442 -36.25 -21.64 20.04
N LEU A 443 -36.36 -21.08 18.83
CA LEU A 443 -36.16 -19.64 18.61
C LEU A 443 -37.25 -18.80 19.30
N GLY A 444 -38.48 -19.31 19.38
CA GLY A 444 -39.60 -18.64 20.04
C GLY A 444 -39.50 -18.59 21.57
N ASP A 445 -38.77 -19.53 22.17
CA ASP A 445 -38.49 -19.55 23.60
C ASP A 445 -37.44 -18.51 24.01
N GLU A 446 -36.67 -17.99 23.06
CA GLU A 446 -35.62 -16.99 23.30
C GLU A 446 -36.12 -15.55 23.18
N ARG A 447 -35.64 -14.67 24.06
CA ARG A 447 -36.02 -13.24 24.03
C ARG A 447 -35.56 -12.53 22.76
N GLN A 448 -34.43 -12.95 22.19
CA GLN A 448 -33.87 -12.47 20.95
C GLN A 448 -33.11 -13.60 20.29
N ALA A 449 -33.48 -13.93 19.04
CA ALA A 449 -32.90 -15.05 18.32
C ALA A 449 -32.42 -14.62 16.93
N LEU A 450 -31.35 -15.26 16.44
CA LEU A 450 -30.85 -15.16 15.07
C LEU A 450 -30.67 -16.57 14.54
N ALA A 451 -31.38 -16.90 13.46
CA ALA A 451 -31.19 -18.15 12.73
C ALA A 451 -30.33 -17.92 11.48
N ILE A 452 -29.27 -18.72 11.33
CA ILE A 452 -28.44 -18.73 10.12
C ILE A 452 -28.69 -20.07 9.42
N VAL A 453 -29.21 -20.00 8.20
CA VAL A 453 -29.53 -21.17 7.37
C VAL A 453 -28.82 -21.07 6.03
N ASN A 454 -28.67 -22.22 5.35
CA ASN A 454 -27.88 -22.30 4.12
C ASN A 454 -28.56 -21.64 2.91
N THR A 455 -29.90 -21.71 2.83
CA THR A 455 -30.64 -21.21 1.67
C THR A 455 -31.77 -20.27 2.05
N LYS A 456 -32.21 -19.44 1.09
CA LYS A 456 -33.41 -18.59 1.24
C LYS A 456 -34.68 -19.42 1.42
N ALA A 457 -34.75 -20.61 0.83
CA ALA A 457 -35.91 -21.49 0.96
C ALA A 457 -36.05 -22.00 2.40
N ASP A 458 -34.92 -22.38 3.02
CA ASP A 458 -34.88 -22.77 4.43
C ASP A 458 -35.31 -21.62 5.34
N ALA A 459 -34.88 -20.39 5.03
CA ALA A 459 -35.24 -19.20 5.80
C ALA A 459 -36.72 -18.80 5.70
N ILE A 460 -37.42 -19.24 4.64
CA ILE A 460 -38.86 -19.03 4.47
C ILE A 460 -39.65 -20.15 5.15
N ALA A 461 -39.06 -21.35 5.22
CA ALA A 461 -39.68 -22.53 5.82
C ALA A 461 -39.59 -22.54 7.36
N LEU A 462 -38.51 -21.95 7.89
CA LEU A 462 -38.32 -21.64 9.31
C LEU A 462 -39.06 -20.34 9.68
#